data_AF-A0A970GY69-F1
#
_entry.id   AF-A0A970GY69-F1
#
_cell.length_a   1.000
_cell.length_b   1.000
_cell.length_c   1.000
_cell.angle_alpha   90.00
_cell.angle_beta   90.00
_cell.angle_gamma   90.00
#
_symmetry.space_group_name_H-M   'P 1'
#
loop_
_entity.id
_entity.type
_entity.pdbx_description
1 polymer ?
#
loop_
_entity_poly.entity_id
_entity_poly.type
_entity_poly.pdbx_seq_one_letter_code
_entity_poly.pdbx_strand_id
1 'polypeptide(L)'
;MEKIRDTTSGKEVDLIPFGPIAGANARLEWPDQGPTWNVLGFEEALSNAKQIPIQTDDHEPVTIPVATIAALVMLKIISFFDRPTERIRDAQDIGFMIEHYLDAENLERLLKQPTLVTLAAQSPNEAAAHLLGQDIGDMASADTHRYLVKKLQHETTSTSDCPLATRLARKLCKGNFGAARNILEALIDGLETNYRKTF
;
A
#
# COMPACT_ATOMS: atom_id res chain seq x y z
N MET A 1 16.27 -9.02 -11.24
CA MET A 1 16.57 -8.60 -9.86
C MET A 1 18.00 -8.96 -9.55
N GLU A 2 18.81 -7.95 -9.27
CA GLU A 2 20.16 -8.12 -8.76
C GLU A 2 20.10 -8.17 -7.23
N LYS A 3 20.87 -9.05 -6.61
CA LYS A 3 20.93 -9.20 -5.16
C LYS A 3 22.32 -8.87 -4.68
N ILE A 4 22.42 -7.92 -3.75
CA ILE A 4 23.63 -7.75 -2.95
C ILE A 4 23.51 -8.67 -1.74
N ARG A 5 24.54 -9.46 -1.46
CA ARG A 5 24.62 -10.27 -0.24
C ARG A 5 25.70 -9.70 0.66
N ASP A 6 25.33 -9.37 1.89
CA ASP A 6 26.32 -9.06 2.91
C ASP A 6 27.07 -10.34 3.30
N THR A 7 28.39 -10.35 3.13
CA THR A 7 29.23 -11.52 3.35
C THR A 7 29.34 -11.89 4.83
N THR A 8 29.08 -10.94 5.73
CA THR A 8 29.21 -11.14 7.18
C THR A 8 27.93 -11.70 7.79
N SER A 9 26.78 -11.05 7.56
CA SER A 9 25.48 -11.48 8.11
C SER A 9 24.75 -12.49 7.24
N GLY A 10 25.17 -12.67 5.99
CA GLY A 10 24.50 -13.52 5.00
C GLY A 10 23.17 -12.96 4.49
N LYS A 11 22.76 -11.76 4.93
CA LYS A 11 21.53 -11.10 4.49
C LYS A 11 21.63 -10.68 3.03
N GLU A 12 20.50 -10.77 2.33
CA GLU A 12 20.37 -10.31 0.95
C GLU A 12 19.59 -9.00 0.90
N VAL A 13 19.97 -8.13 -0.03
CA VAL A 13 19.31 -6.89 -0.38
C VAL A 13 18.99 -6.96 -1.87
N ASP A 14 17.72 -6.77 -2.20
CA ASP A 14 17.26 -6.73 -3.58
C ASP A 14 17.45 -5.32 -4.16
N LEU A 15 18.07 -5.24 -5.33
CA LEU A 15 18.18 -4.00 -6.10
C LEU A 15 17.13 -4.00 -7.21
N ILE A 16 16.25 -3.01 -7.16
CA ILE A 16 15.22 -2.78 -8.17
C ILE A 16 15.40 -1.34 -8.68
N PRO A 17 15.80 -1.13 -9.94
CA PRO A 17 15.80 0.19 -10.54
C PRO A 17 14.35 0.67 -10.69
N PHE A 18 14.11 1.97 -10.63
CA PHE A 18 12.78 2.56 -10.86
C PHE A 18 12.93 4.03 -11.27
N GLY A 19 11.80 4.65 -11.60
CA GLY A 19 11.74 6.04 -12.07
C GLY A 19 12.01 6.16 -13.57
N PRO A 20 12.77 7.16 -14.06
CA PRO A 20 12.91 7.43 -15.50
C PRO A 20 13.49 6.29 -16.34
N ILE A 21 14.14 5.32 -15.70
CA ILE A 21 14.65 4.10 -16.35
C ILE A 21 13.55 3.07 -16.64
N ALA A 22 12.39 3.17 -15.98
CA ALA A 22 11.24 2.33 -16.26
C ALA A 22 10.63 2.72 -17.63
N GLY A 23 10.22 1.70 -18.39
CA GLY A 23 9.52 1.88 -19.65
C GLY A 23 8.07 2.29 -19.47
N ALA A 24 7.28 2.14 -20.54
CA ALA A 24 5.87 2.52 -20.53
C ALA A 24 5.08 1.85 -19.38
N ASN A 25 4.18 2.62 -18.75
CA ASN A 25 3.34 2.19 -17.63
C ASN A 25 4.13 1.69 -16.39
N ALA A 26 5.27 2.32 -16.10
CA ALA A 26 6.14 1.95 -14.97
C ALA A 26 6.56 0.48 -14.98
N ARG A 27 6.84 -0.07 -16.18
CA ARG A 27 7.27 -1.45 -16.36
C ARG A 27 8.74 -1.53 -16.73
N LEU A 28 9.44 -2.44 -16.07
CA LEU A 28 10.84 -2.76 -16.33
C LEU A 28 10.97 -4.14 -16.95
N GLU A 29 11.62 -4.20 -18.09
CA GLU A 29 12.05 -5.45 -18.71
C GLU A 29 13.47 -5.75 -18.22
N TRP A 30 13.63 -6.87 -17.51
CA TRP A 30 14.95 -7.31 -17.10
C TRP A 30 15.57 -8.11 -18.25
N PRO A 31 16.80 -7.80 -18.71
CA PRO A 31 17.36 -8.35 -19.95
C PRO A 31 17.33 -9.88 -20.07
N ASP A 32 17.38 -10.61 -18.94
CA ASP A 32 17.52 -12.08 -18.94
C ASP A 32 16.57 -12.82 -17.96
N GLN A 33 15.55 -12.17 -17.38
CA GLN A 33 14.80 -12.74 -16.23
C GLN A 33 13.28 -12.86 -16.38
N GLY A 34 12.75 -12.87 -17.61
CA GLY A 34 11.31 -13.06 -17.82
C GLY A 34 10.48 -11.81 -17.48
N PRO A 35 9.26 -11.95 -16.91
CA PRO A 35 8.18 -10.97 -17.03
C PRO A 35 8.52 -9.55 -16.56
N THR A 36 7.86 -8.57 -17.16
CA THR A 36 7.98 -7.14 -16.83
C THR A 36 7.65 -6.86 -15.37
N TRP A 37 8.51 -6.14 -14.67
CA TRP A 37 8.31 -5.73 -13.27
C TRP A 37 7.54 -4.43 -13.22
N ASN A 38 6.43 -4.41 -12.48
CA ASN A 38 5.69 -3.19 -12.21
C ASN A 38 6.33 -2.43 -11.03
N VAL A 39 6.85 -1.23 -11.31
CA VAL A 39 7.44 -0.31 -10.31
C VAL A 39 6.57 0.93 -10.07
N LEU A 40 5.30 0.88 -10.48
CA LEU A 40 4.32 1.91 -10.12
C LEU A 40 4.26 2.08 -8.59
N GLY A 41 4.27 3.31 -8.11
CA GLY A 41 4.26 3.62 -6.68
C GLY A 41 5.64 3.73 -6.02
N PHE A 42 6.74 3.35 -6.69
CA PHE A 42 8.08 3.37 -6.08
C PHE A 42 8.60 4.79 -5.88
N GLU A 43 8.39 5.69 -6.84
CA GLU A 43 8.77 7.10 -6.71
C GLU A 43 7.98 7.78 -5.58
N GLU A 44 6.67 7.54 -5.52
CA GLU A 44 5.81 8.08 -4.46
C GLU A 44 6.18 7.54 -3.09
N ALA A 45 6.55 6.25 -3.00
CA ALA A 45 7.01 5.64 -1.75
C ALA A 45 8.33 6.25 -1.28
N LEU A 46 9.28 6.51 -2.20
CA LEU A 46 10.55 7.14 -1.86
C LEU A 46 10.38 8.62 -1.47
N SER A 47 9.58 9.39 -2.22
CA SER A 47 9.38 10.82 -1.96
C SER A 47 8.67 11.09 -0.63
N ASN A 48 7.88 10.13 -0.14
CA ASN A 48 7.16 10.21 1.12
C ASN A 48 7.78 9.35 2.24
N ALA A 49 8.99 8.81 2.03
CA ALA A 49 9.67 7.97 3.01
C ALA A 49 10.04 8.77 4.27
N LYS A 50 9.91 8.12 5.44
CA LYS A 50 10.44 8.65 6.69
C LYS A 50 11.96 8.49 6.69
N GLN A 51 12.68 9.58 6.94
CA GLN A 51 14.13 9.57 7.04
C GLN A 51 14.55 9.11 8.44
N ILE A 52 15.12 7.90 8.54
CA ILE A 52 15.49 7.30 9.82
C ILE A 52 17.01 7.36 9.98
N PRO A 53 17.53 8.12 10.96
CA PRO A 53 18.95 8.11 11.26
C PRO A 53 19.33 6.80 11.95
N ILE A 54 20.38 6.15 11.46
CA ILE A 54 20.99 4.96 12.04
C ILE A 54 22.38 5.35 12.53
N GLN A 55 22.55 5.30 13.84
CA GLN A 55 23.85 5.46 14.49
C GLN A 55 24.41 4.06 14.77
N THR A 56 25.67 3.85 14.41
CA THR A 56 26.44 2.69 14.85
C THR A 56 27.68 3.18 15.58
N ASP A 57 28.18 2.40 16.54
CA ASP A 57 29.29 2.82 17.40
C ASP A 57 30.59 3.09 16.61
N ASP A 58 30.78 2.38 15.49
CA ASP A 58 32.05 2.39 14.71
C ASP A 58 31.95 3.09 13.33
N HIS A 59 30.81 3.71 13.00
CA HIS A 59 30.63 4.39 11.70
C HIS A 59 29.88 5.72 11.82
N GLU A 60 30.14 6.59 10.83
CA GLU A 60 29.39 7.83 10.65
C GLU A 60 27.88 7.55 10.56
N PRO A 61 27.03 8.40 11.17
CA PRO A 61 25.58 8.24 11.09
C PRO A 61 25.10 8.22 9.64
N VAL A 62 24.26 7.24 9.32
CA VAL A 62 23.63 7.12 8.00
C VAL A 62 22.12 7.31 8.15
N THR A 63 21.54 8.17 7.32
CA THR A 63 20.08 8.31 7.24
C THR A 63 19.54 7.42 6.13
N ILE A 64 18.60 6.54 6.48
CA ILE A 64 17.96 5.62 5.54
C ILE A 64 16.49 6.02 5.32
N PRO A 65 16.03 6.16 4.08
CA PRO A 65 14.61 6.35 3.79
C PRO A 65 13.85 5.03 4.03
N VAL A 66 12.82 5.09 4.89
CA VAL A 66 11.95 3.97 5.22
C VAL A 66 10.53 4.28 4.77
N ALA A 67 9.94 3.39 3.97
CA ALA A 67 8.58 3.55 3.47
C ALA A 67 7.57 3.66 4.64
N THR A 68 6.61 4.58 4.52
CA THR A 68 5.50 4.70 5.47
C THR A 68 4.54 3.51 5.35
N ILE A 69 3.68 3.30 6.36
CA ILE A 69 2.66 2.25 6.29
C ILE A 69 1.73 2.47 5.08
N ALA A 70 1.33 3.73 4.81
CA ALA A 70 0.55 4.07 3.62
C ALA A 70 1.25 3.69 2.31
N ALA A 71 2.55 4.01 2.19
CA ALA A 71 3.36 3.60 1.04
C ALA A 71 3.45 2.07 0.90
N LEU A 72 3.65 1.35 2.01
CA LEU A 72 3.68 -0.11 1.99
C LEU A 72 2.34 -0.72 1.56
N VAL A 73 1.22 -0.19 2.06
CA VAL A 73 -0.13 -0.65 1.64
C VAL A 73 -0.33 -0.39 0.15
N MET A 74 -0.02 0.81 -0.32
CA MET A 74 -0.11 1.16 -1.74
C MET A 74 0.68 0.18 -2.62
N LEU A 75 1.97 -0.04 -2.30
CA LEU A 75 2.84 -0.96 -3.03
C LEU A 75 2.32 -2.39 -3.00
N LYS A 76 1.75 -2.84 -1.87
CA LYS A 76 1.16 -4.18 -1.77
C LYS A 76 -0.11 -4.33 -2.58
N ILE A 77 -0.95 -3.30 -2.67
CA ILE A 77 -2.14 -3.33 -3.53
C ILE A 77 -1.72 -3.45 -5.00
N ILE A 78 -0.76 -2.63 -5.43
CA ILE A 78 -0.23 -2.66 -6.81
C ILE A 78 0.36 -4.04 -7.13
N SER A 79 1.22 -4.55 -6.25
CA SER A 79 1.84 -5.86 -6.36
C SER A 79 0.82 -7.00 -6.39
N PHE A 80 -0.19 -6.95 -5.51
CA PHE A 80 -1.24 -7.95 -5.46
C PHE A 80 -1.99 -8.03 -6.79
N PHE A 81 -2.39 -6.90 -7.37
CA PHE A 81 -3.14 -6.87 -8.61
C PHE A 81 -2.32 -7.16 -9.86
N ASP A 82 -1.00 -7.06 -9.78
CA ASP A 82 -0.10 -7.51 -10.85
C ASP A 82 -0.09 -9.05 -10.93
N ARG A 83 -0.10 -9.75 -9.78
CA ARG A 83 -0.03 -11.21 -9.69
C ARG A 83 -0.87 -11.80 -8.54
N PRO A 84 -2.23 -11.78 -8.62
CA PRO A 84 -3.10 -12.09 -7.49
C PRO A 84 -3.08 -13.56 -7.04
N THR A 85 -2.66 -14.47 -7.92
CA THR A 85 -2.47 -15.90 -7.62
C THR A 85 -1.15 -16.17 -6.87
N GLU A 86 -0.10 -15.40 -7.13
CA GLU A 86 1.23 -15.56 -6.52
C GLU A 86 1.39 -14.72 -5.25
N ARG A 87 0.80 -13.52 -5.22
CA ARG A 87 0.98 -12.52 -4.16
C ARG A 87 -0.07 -12.59 -3.07
N ILE A 88 -0.55 -13.80 -2.75
CA ILE A 88 -1.60 -14.03 -1.73
C ILE A 88 -1.23 -13.41 -0.37
N ARG A 89 0.06 -13.41 -0.01
CA ARG A 89 0.56 -12.81 1.23
C ARG A 89 0.36 -11.29 1.28
N ASP A 90 0.43 -10.59 0.14
CA ASP A 90 0.22 -9.14 0.12
C ASP A 90 -1.20 -8.77 0.57
N ALA A 91 -2.22 -9.55 0.23
CA ALA A 91 -3.58 -9.34 0.74
C ALA A 91 -3.68 -9.54 2.27
N GLN A 92 -2.88 -10.44 2.84
CA GLN A 92 -2.84 -10.66 4.28
C GLN A 92 -2.18 -9.48 4.99
N ASP A 93 -1.08 -9.01 4.43
CA ASP A 93 -0.35 -7.85 4.96
C ASP A 93 -1.19 -6.56 4.84
N ILE A 94 -1.96 -6.39 3.75
CA ILE A 94 -2.92 -5.27 3.62
C ILE A 94 -3.95 -5.34 4.76
N GLY A 95 -4.55 -6.50 5.00
CA GLY A 95 -5.51 -6.67 6.08
C GLY A 95 -4.91 -6.37 7.46
N PHE A 96 -3.71 -6.87 7.73
CA PHE A 96 -2.96 -6.60 8.96
C PHE A 96 -2.67 -5.11 9.15
N MET A 97 -2.20 -4.44 8.09
CA MET A 97 -1.90 -3.00 8.17
C MET A 97 -3.15 -2.16 8.37
N ILE A 98 -4.30 -2.53 7.79
CA ILE A 98 -5.59 -1.86 8.05
C ILE A 98 -6.01 -2.06 9.52
N GLU A 99 -5.95 -3.30 10.02
CA GLU A 99 -6.36 -3.64 11.39
C GLU A 99 -5.61 -2.84 12.45
N HIS A 100 -4.30 -2.64 12.25
CA HIS A 100 -3.42 -1.97 13.21
C HIS A 100 -3.13 -0.51 12.85
N TYR A 101 -3.78 0.04 11.83
CA TYR A 101 -3.41 1.36 11.34
C TYR A 101 -3.63 2.46 12.37
N LEU A 102 -4.71 2.37 13.16
CA LEU A 102 -5.02 3.35 14.20
C LEU A 102 -4.02 3.30 15.36
N ASP A 103 -3.55 2.11 15.72
CA ASP A 103 -2.56 1.90 16.77
C ASP A 103 -1.16 2.41 16.35
N ALA A 104 -0.91 2.54 15.05
CA ALA A 104 0.33 3.08 14.48
C ALA A 104 0.36 4.63 14.51
N GLU A 105 0.08 5.22 15.67
CA GLU A 105 0.08 6.67 15.92
C GLU A 105 -0.96 7.46 15.11
N ASN A 106 -1.98 6.80 14.55
CA ASN A 106 -3.03 7.47 13.76
C ASN A 106 -4.31 7.76 14.56
N LEU A 107 -4.46 7.22 15.77
CA LEU A 107 -5.67 7.41 16.59
C LEU A 107 -5.97 8.89 16.85
N GLU A 108 -4.99 9.69 17.24
CA GLU A 108 -5.20 11.14 17.47
C GLU A 108 -5.67 11.87 16.22
N ARG A 109 -5.21 11.44 15.05
CA ARG A 109 -5.60 12.01 13.76
C ARG A 109 -7.02 11.63 13.38
N LEU A 110 -7.43 10.39 13.66
CA LEU A 110 -8.82 9.95 13.51
C LEU A 110 -9.76 10.74 14.42
N LEU A 111 -9.38 10.96 15.69
CA LEU A 111 -10.19 11.69 16.67
C LEU A 111 -10.49 13.15 16.27
N LYS A 112 -9.69 13.73 15.38
CA LYS A 112 -9.90 15.07 14.81
C LYS A 112 -10.92 15.10 13.66
N GLN A 113 -11.42 13.95 13.20
CA GLN A 113 -12.37 13.83 12.09
C GLN A 113 -13.71 13.28 12.60
N PRO A 114 -14.73 14.12 12.91
CA PRO A 114 -15.99 13.68 13.52
C PRO A 114 -16.73 12.58 12.75
N THR A 115 -16.64 12.60 11.42
CA THR A 115 -17.21 11.55 10.55
C THR A 115 -16.51 10.20 10.76
N LEU A 116 -15.17 10.19 10.81
CA LEU A 116 -14.40 8.97 11.06
C LEU A 116 -14.52 8.48 12.50
N VAL A 117 -14.69 9.36 13.49
CA VAL A 117 -14.99 8.96 14.87
C VAL A 117 -16.31 8.19 14.94
N THR A 118 -17.34 8.70 14.25
CA THR A 118 -18.64 8.04 14.19
C THR A 118 -18.55 6.68 13.51
N LEU A 119 -17.81 6.61 12.39
CA LEU A 119 -17.57 5.36 11.68
C LEU A 119 -16.79 4.36 12.54
N ALA A 120 -15.73 4.81 13.23
CA ALA A 120 -14.89 3.95 14.06
C ALA A 120 -15.63 3.31 15.23
N ALA A 121 -16.65 3.98 15.77
CA ALA A 121 -17.52 3.43 16.80
C ALA A 121 -18.34 2.21 16.33
N GLN A 122 -18.59 2.09 15.02
CA GLN A 122 -19.34 1.00 14.41
C GLN A 122 -18.43 -0.03 13.73
N SER A 123 -17.43 0.47 13.00
CA SER A 123 -16.50 -0.31 12.20
C SER A 123 -15.11 0.34 12.23
N PRO A 124 -14.24 -0.02 13.20
CA PRO A 124 -12.91 0.58 13.35
C PRO A 124 -12.03 0.32 12.11
N ASN A 125 -12.16 -0.85 11.48
CA ASN A 125 -11.38 -1.19 10.29
C ASN A 125 -11.81 -0.38 9.05
N GLU A 126 -13.08 -0.02 8.92
CA GLU A 126 -13.53 0.88 7.84
C GLU A 126 -13.00 2.30 8.07
N ALA A 127 -13.05 2.81 9.30
CA ALA A 127 -12.49 4.12 9.61
C ALA A 127 -10.96 4.16 9.44
N ALA A 128 -10.26 3.09 9.83
CA ALA A 128 -8.84 2.91 9.59
C ALA A 128 -8.52 2.89 8.09
N ALA A 129 -9.28 2.13 7.30
CA ALA A 129 -9.12 2.05 5.86
C ALA A 129 -9.38 3.40 5.17
N HIS A 130 -10.37 4.17 5.62
CA HIS A 130 -10.60 5.51 5.11
C HIS A 130 -9.44 6.47 5.41
N LEU A 131 -8.93 6.47 6.65
CA LEU A 131 -7.80 7.32 7.02
C LEU A 131 -6.53 6.92 6.23
N LEU A 132 -6.32 5.62 6.04
CA LEU A 132 -5.24 5.08 5.22
C LEU A 132 -5.39 5.46 3.75
N GLY A 133 -6.63 5.48 3.25
CA GLY A 133 -6.94 5.94 1.90
C GLY A 133 -6.58 7.40 1.69
N GLN A 134 -6.87 8.28 2.66
CA GLN A 134 -6.46 9.68 2.62
C GLN A 134 -4.96 9.81 2.46
N ASP A 135 -4.18 9.08 3.25
CA ASP A 135 -2.71 9.11 3.17
C ASP A 135 -2.19 8.63 1.81
N ILE A 136 -2.75 7.55 1.29
CA ILE A 136 -2.39 7.04 -0.04
C ILE A 136 -2.77 8.05 -1.12
N GLY A 137 -3.92 8.72 -0.99
CA GLY A 137 -4.38 9.75 -1.93
C GLY A 137 -3.50 10.98 -1.96
N ASP A 138 -3.00 11.41 -0.80
CA ASP A 138 -2.11 12.57 -0.68
C ASP A 138 -0.73 12.33 -1.31
N MET A 139 -0.26 11.07 -1.36
CA MET A 139 1.03 10.70 -1.93
C MET A 139 0.98 10.23 -3.39
N ALA A 140 -0.15 9.69 -3.84
CA ALA A 140 -0.25 9.03 -5.15
C ALA A 140 -0.18 10.03 -6.31
N SER A 141 0.63 9.71 -7.33
CA SER A 141 0.57 10.40 -8.61
C SER A 141 -0.77 10.16 -9.32
N ALA A 142 -1.04 10.94 -10.37
CA ALA A 142 -2.30 10.81 -11.08
C ALA A 142 -2.55 9.42 -11.69
N ASP A 143 -1.48 8.78 -12.16
CA ASP A 143 -1.55 7.45 -12.76
C ASP A 143 -1.66 6.36 -11.70
N THR A 144 -0.92 6.48 -10.59
CA THR A 144 -1.03 5.56 -9.45
C THR A 144 -2.42 5.61 -8.82
N HIS A 145 -2.96 6.80 -8.57
CA HIS A 145 -4.31 6.96 -8.05
C HIS A 145 -5.36 6.30 -8.95
N ARG A 146 -5.33 6.62 -10.25
CA ARG A 146 -6.26 6.05 -11.24
C ARG A 146 -6.17 4.53 -11.31
N TYR A 147 -4.95 3.99 -11.24
CA TYR A 147 -4.73 2.54 -11.19
C TYR A 147 -5.38 1.92 -9.94
N LEU A 148 -5.11 2.48 -8.76
CA LEU A 148 -5.64 1.99 -7.48
C LEU A 148 -7.16 2.06 -7.45
N VAL A 149 -7.76 3.21 -7.72
CA VAL A 149 -9.21 3.39 -7.75
C VAL A 149 -9.87 2.40 -8.69
N LYS A 150 -9.36 2.27 -9.92
CA LYS A 150 -9.92 1.31 -10.90
C LYS A 150 -9.90 -0.13 -10.40
N LYS A 151 -8.79 -0.55 -9.77
CA LYS A 151 -8.64 -1.92 -9.26
C LYS A 151 -9.52 -2.17 -8.03
N LEU A 152 -9.57 -1.23 -7.10
CA LEU A 152 -10.37 -1.33 -5.89
C LEU A 152 -11.88 -1.26 -6.19
N GLN A 153 -12.32 -0.38 -7.10
CA GLN A 153 -13.71 -0.30 -7.53
C GLN A 153 -14.21 -1.61 -8.16
N HIS A 154 -13.33 -2.34 -8.86
CA HIS A 154 -13.69 -3.66 -9.37
C HIS A 154 -14.04 -4.65 -8.24
N GLU A 155 -13.30 -4.62 -7.13
CA GLU A 155 -13.54 -5.49 -5.96
C GLU A 155 -14.86 -5.21 -5.24
N THR A 156 -15.32 -3.95 -5.27
CA THR A 156 -16.54 -3.51 -4.58
C THR A 156 -17.79 -3.65 -5.46
N THR A 157 -17.67 -3.40 -6.77
CA THR A 157 -18.82 -3.39 -7.70
C THR A 157 -19.04 -4.69 -8.48
N SER A 158 -18.00 -5.49 -8.71
CA SER A 158 -18.12 -6.70 -9.54
C SER A 158 -18.95 -7.77 -8.85
N THR A 159 -19.69 -8.58 -9.61
CA THR A 159 -20.38 -9.77 -9.08
C THR A 159 -19.56 -11.06 -9.25
N SER A 160 -18.42 -10.99 -9.93
CA SER A 160 -17.51 -12.11 -10.16
C SER A 160 -16.04 -11.69 -10.04
N ASP A 161 -15.21 -12.57 -9.49
CA ASP A 161 -13.76 -12.40 -9.33
C ASP A 161 -13.33 -11.16 -8.53
N CYS A 162 -13.50 -11.23 -7.20
CA CYS A 162 -13.02 -10.22 -6.26
C CYS A 162 -11.92 -10.82 -5.37
N PRO A 163 -10.71 -11.04 -5.91
CA PRO A 163 -9.65 -11.78 -5.22
C PRO A 163 -9.13 -11.09 -3.97
N LEU A 164 -9.11 -9.75 -3.91
CA LEU A 164 -8.70 -9.01 -2.72
C LEU A 164 -9.79 -9.06 -1.66
N ALA A 165 -11.04 -8.72 -2.01
CA ALA A 165 -12.17 -8.74 -1.08
C ALA A 165 -12.38 -10.14 -0.49
N THR A 166 -12.25 -11.19 -1.30
CA THR A 166 -12.36 -12.60 -0.83
C THR A 166 -11.28 -12.95 0.20
N ARG A 167 -10.06 -12.43 0.02
CA ARG A 167 -8.94 -12.70 0.94
C ARG A 167 -9.07 -11.89 2.23
N LEU A 168 -9.43 -10.62 2.13
CA LEU A 168 -9.72 -9.77 3.28
C LEU A 168 -10.89 -10.33 4.10
N ALA A 169 -11.94 -10.82 3.45
CA ALA A 169 -13.07 -11.45 4.13
C ALA A 169 -12.61 -12.57 5.06
N ARG A 170 -11.75 -13.47 4.56
CA ARG A 170 -11.24 -14.61 5.34
C ARG A 170 -10.32 -14.22 6.49
N LYS A 171 -9.54 -13.14 6.33
CA LYS A 171 -8.48 -12.78 7.28
C LYS A 171 -8.90 -11.72 8.29
N LEU A 172 -9.56 -10.67 7.81
CA LEU A 172 -9.94 -9.49 8.60
C LEU A 172 -11.39 -9.52 9.05
N CYS A 173 -12.28 -10.18 8.28
CA CYS A 173 -13.73 -10.07 8.49
C CYS A 173 -14.41 -11.39 8.88
N LYS A 174 -13.67 -12.38 9.39
CA LYS A 174 -14.21 -13.69 9.84
C LYS A 174 -15.09 -14.40 8.78
N GLY A 175 -14.74 -14.25 7.51
CA GLY A 175 -15.46 -14.78 6.36
C GLY A 175 -16.57 -13.88 5.80
N ASN A 176 -16.87 -12.73 6.43
CA ASN A 176 -17.88 -11.80 5.95
C ASN A 176 -17.36 -11.00 4.74
N PHE A 177 -17.83 -11.37 3.56
CA PHE A 177 -17.45 -10.73 2.30
C PHE A 177 -18.02 -9.31 2.14
N GLY A 178 -19.22 -9.05 2.65
CA GLY A 178 -19.80 -7.70 2.65
C GLY A 178 -18.97 -6.73 3.48
N ALA A 179 -18.56 -7.14 4.68
CA ALA A 179 -17.67 -6.34 5.52
C ALA A 179 -16.32 -6.05 4.84
N ALA A 180 -15.76 -7.03 4.11
CA ALA A 180 -14.54 -6.80 3.35
C ALA A 180 -14.72 -5.78 2.23
N ARG A 181 -15.90 -5.75 1.58
CA ARG A 181 -16.23 -4.72 0.59
C ARG A 181 -16.36 -3.35 1.22
N ASN A 182 -17.07 -3.22 2.33
CA ASN A 182 -17.21 -1.94 3.02
C ASN A 182 -15.84 -1.35 3.39
N ILE A 183 -14.89 -2.19 3.82
CA ILE A 183 -13.50 -1.76 4.09
C ILE A 183 -12.82 -1.22 2.82
N LEU A 184 -12.98 -1.90 1.68
CA LEU A 184 -12.43 -1.44 0.40
C LEU A 184 -13.14 -0.18 -0.11
N GLU A 185 -14.44 -0.04 0.10
CA GLU A 185 -15.21 1.17 -0.21
C GLU A 185 -14.72 2.35 0.63
N ALA A 186 -14.56 2.16 1.93
CA ALA A 186 -14.00 3.17 2.82
C ALA A 186 -12.57 3.58 2.40
N LEU A 187 -11.74 2.62 1.97
CA LEU A 187 -10.40 2.90 1.41
C LEU A 187 -10.49 3.77 0.14
N ILE A 188 -11.43 3.48 -0.77
CA ILE A 188 -11.67 4.28 -1.98
C ILE A 188 -12.14 5.69 -1.60
N ASP A 189 -13.10 5.83 -0.68
CA ASP A 189 -13.61 7.13 -0.23
C ASP A 189 -12.48 8.00 0.35
N GLY A 190 -11.60 7.39 1.15
CA GLY A 190 -10.39 8.03 1.65
C GLY A 190 -9.47 8.48 0.52
N LEU A 191 -9.19 7.58 -0.43
CA LEU A 191 -8.33 7.81 -1.59
C LEU A 191 -8.87 8.95 -2.49
N GLU A 192 -10.19 9.15 -2.53
CA GLU A 192 -10.83 10.21 -3.31
C GLU A 192 -11.04 11.53 -2.52
N THR A 193 -10.91 11.52 -1.18
CA THR A 193 -11.23 12.68 -0.31
C THR A 193 -10.41 13.93 -0.69
N ASN A 194 -9.09 13.79 -0.82
CA ASN A 194 -8.18 14.92 -1.05
C ASN A 194 -7.69 15.01 -2.50
N TYR A 195 -7.84 13.94 -3.26
CA TYR A 195 -7.38 13.86 -4.64
C TYR A 195 -8.16 14.79 -5.59
N ARG A 196 -9.35 15.25 -5.18
CA ARG A 196 -10.16 16.23 -5.93
C ARG A 196 -9.63 17.67 -5.81
N LYS A 197 -8.36 17.94 -6.12
CA LYS A 197 -7.86 19.31 -6.39
C LYS A 197 -6.61 19.31 -7.28
N THR A 198 -6.70 18.92 -8.55
CA THR A 198 -5.73 19.38 -9.57
C THR A 198 -6.27 19.30 -11.00
N PHE A 199 -7.39 19.96 -11.31
CA PHE A 199 -7.74 20.37 -12.68
C PHE A 199 -8.51 21.69 -12.64
#